data_AF-A0A2Z6NXU1-F1
#
_entry.id   AF-A0A2Z6NXU1-F1
#
_cell.length_a   1.000
_cell.length_b   1.000
_cell.length_c   1.000
_cell.angle_alpha   90.00
_cell.angle_beta   90.00
_cell.angle_gamma   90.00
#
_symmetry.space_group_name_H-M   'P 1'
#
loop_
_entity.id
_entity.type
_entity.pdbx_description
1 polymer ?
#
loop_
_entity_poly.entity_id
_entity_poly.type
_entity_poly.pdbx_seq_one_letter_code
_entity_poly.pdbx_strand_id
1 'polypeptide(L)' 'MNETSSRSHQILRLTVESNPSDFIGTARSGAVFASVNFVDLAGSERASQALSAGTRLREGSHINRSLLTLGTVIRKL' A
#
# COMPACT_ATOMS: atom_id res chain seq x y z
N MET A 1 -4.80 17.28 -14.87
CA MET A 1 -4.12 16.72 -13.68
C MET A 1 -5.02 16.97 -12.48
N ASN A 2 -5.15 16.03 -11.52
CA ASN A 2 -5.91 16.32 -10.30
C ASN A 2 -4.97 17.00 -9.28
N GLU A 3 -5.23 18.26 -8.94
CA GLU A 3 -4.39 19.05 -8.03
C GLU A 3 -4.40 18.52 -6.59
N THR A 4 -5.45 17.80 -6.19
CA THR A 4 -5.58 17.25 -4.82
C THR A 4 -5.02 15.84 -4.68
N SER A 5 -4.58 15.20 -5.77
CA SER A 5 -4.04 13.84 -5.71
C SER A 5 -2.68 13.82 -5.03
N SER A 6 -2.51 12.93 -4.05
CA SER A 6 -1.19 12.57 -3.53
C SER A 6 -0.31 11.96 -4.63
N ARG A 7 1.02 12.11 -4.47
CA ARG A 7 2.07 11.59 -5.36
C ARG A 7 2.99 10.57 -4.69
N SER A 8 2.78 10.31 -3.40
CA SER A 8 3.42 9.21 -2.69
C SER A 8 2.47 8.03 -2.53
N HIS A 9 3.05 6.84 -2.38
CA HIS A 9 2.33 5.66 -1.90
C HIS A 9 2.52 5.56 -0.39
N GLN A 10 1.53 5.04 0.33
CA GLN A 10 1.61 4.79 1.77
C GLN A 10 1.15 3.38 2.09
N ILE A 11 1.88 2.71 2.99
CA ILE A 11 1.51 1.39 3.51
C ILE A 11 1.53 1.49 5.02
N LEU A 12 0.35 1.33 5.62
CA LEU A 12 0.18 1.23 7.06
C LEU A 12 -0.19 -0.21 7.41
N ARG A 13 0.59 -0.85 8.27
CA ARG A 13 0.29 -2.18 8.80
C ARG A 13 -0.24 -2.08 10.21
N LEU A 14 -1.48 -2.52 10.41
CA LEU A 14 -2.04 -2.78 11.72
C LEU A 14 -1.81 -4.26 12.05
N THR A 15 -1.09 -4.53 13.12
CA THR A 15 -0.96 -5.88 13.68
C THR A 15 -1.72 -5.94 14.99
N VAL A 16 -2.64 -6.90 15.11
CA VAL A 16 -3.40 -7.18 16.33
C VAL A 16 -2.87 -8.46 16.93
N GLU A 17 -2.42 -8.38 18.17
CA GLU A 17 -2.07 -9.54 19.00
C GLU A 17 -3.19 -9.77 20.01
N SER A 18 -3.67 -11.02 20.11
CA SER A 18 -4.66 -11.45 21.07
C SER A 18 -4.10 -12.59 21.90
N ASN A 19 -3.98 -12.35 23.21
CA ASN A 19 -3.50 -13.32 24.19
C ASN A 19 -4.70 -13.87 24.97
N PRO A 20 -5.09 -15.15 24.79
CA PRO A 20 -6.23 -15.70 25.50
C PRO A 20 -5.78 -16.19 26.89
N SER A 21 -5.60 -15.26 27.83
CA SER A 21 -5.09 -15.56 29.19
C SER A 21 -6.15 -15.66 30.28
N ASP A 22 -7.44 -15.41 30.00
CA ASP A 22 -8.42 -15.14 31.09
C ASP A 22 -9.47 -16.24 31.33
N PHE A 23 -9.40 -17.38 30.62
CA PHE A 23 -10.32 -18.50 30.89
C PHE A 23 -9.64 -19.56 31.76
N ILE A 24 -9.90 -19.48 33.06
CA ILE A 24 -9.53 -20.48 34.07
C ILE A 24 -10.11 -21.84 33.63
N GLY A 25 -9.29 -22.74 33.08
CA GLY A 25 -9.68 -24.15 32.97
C GLY A 25 -9.15 -24.96 31.78
N THR A 26 -8.63 -24.34 30.71
CA THR A 26 -8.15 -25.12 29.56
C THR A 26 -6.77 -24.70 29.11
N ALA A 27 -5.83 -25.63 29.23
CA ALA A 27 -4.46 -25.51 28.77
C ALA A 27 -4.40 -25.15 27.28
N ARG A 28 -3.46 -24.25 26.96
CA ARG A 28 -2.98 -23.86 25.62
C ARG A 28 -3.91 -22.95 24.83
N SER A 29 -3.64 -21.66 24.92
CA SER A 29 -3.99 -20.72 23.86
C SER A 29 -2.76 -19.88 23.55
N GLY A 30 -2.07 -20.19 22.45
CA GLY A 30 -0.98 -19.34 21.96
C GLY A 30 -1.52 -17.97 21.54
N ALA A 31 -0.67 -16.95 21.57
CA ALA A 31 -0.99 -15.63 21.04
C ALA A 31 -1.49 -15.75 19.58
N VAL A 32 -2.64 -15.17 19.29
CA VAL A 32 -3.18 -15.07 17.93
C VAL A 32 -2.77 -13.72 17.35
N PHE A 33 -2.15 -13.74 16.17
CA PHE A 33 -1.77 -12.53 15.47
C PHE A 33 -2.61 -12.37 14.20
N ALA A 34 -3.19 -11.19 14.01
CA ALA A 34 -3.83 -10.78 12.77
C ALA A 34 -3.10 -9.55 12.21
N SER A 35 -3.01 -9.45 10.88
CA SER A 35 -2.41 -8.29 10.22
C SER A 35 -3.31 -7.76 9.13
N VAL A 36 -3.53 -6.44 9.15
CA VAL A 36 -4.24 -5.69 8.12
C VAL A 36 -3.28 -4.68 7.53
N ASN A 37 -3.12 -4.71 6.20
CA ASN A 37 -2.33 -3.72 5.49
C ASN A 37 -3.28 -2.73 4.80
N PHE A 38 -3.27 -1.48 5.25
CA PHE A 38 -3.91 -0.37 4.56
C PHE A 38 -2.93 0.17 3.53
N VAL A 39 -3.28 0.02 2.26
CA VAL A 39 -2.43 0.41 1.13
C VAL A 39 -3.12 1.55 0.40
N ASP A 40 -2.49 2.72 0.41
CA ASP A 40 -2.90 3.87 -0.40
C ASP A 40 -1.86 4.08 -1.51
N LEU A 41 -2.33 4.22 -2.75
CA LEU A 41 -1.48 4.36 -3.91
C LEU A 41 -1.75 5.68 -4.61
N ALA A 42 -0.67 6.41 -4.93
CA ALA A 42 -0.75 7.54 -5.83
C ALA A 42 -1.42 7.16 -7.16
N GLY A 43 -2.14 8.11 -7.75
CA GLY A 43 -2.80 7.92 -9.04
C GLY A 43 -1.78 7.83 -10.18
N SER A 44 -2.01 6.94 -11.14
CA SER A 44 -1.23 6.92 -12.39
C SER A 44 -1.43 8.23 -13.16
N GLU A 45 -0.36 8.79 -13.71
CA GLU A 45 -0.43 10.04 -14.45
C GLU A 45 0.10 9.91 -15.87
N ARG A 46 -0.63 10.47 -16.84
CA ARG A 46 -0.14 10.54 -18.22
C ARG A 46 0.78 11.74 -18.37
N ALA A 47 2.05 11.50 -18.66
CA ALA A 47 3.05 12.57 -18.82
C ALA A 47 2.61 13.65 -19.83
N SER A 48 1.99 13.25 -20.94
CA SER A 48 1.48 14.16 -21.97
C SER A 48 0.35 15.08 -21.49
N GLN A 49 -0.41 14.68 -20.47
CA GLN A 49 -1.52 15.46 -19.90
C GLN A 49 -1.13 16.18 -18.61
N ALA A 50 -0.06 15.74 -17.95
CA ALA A 50 0.43 16.32 -16.70
C ALA A 50 1.24 17.60 -16.93
N LEU A 51 1.76 17.82 -18.16
CA LEU A 51 2.63 18.95 -18.52
C LEU A 51 3.79 19.15 -17.51
N SER A 52 4.21 18.07 -16.86
CA SER A 52 5.22 18.08 -15.81
C SER A 52 6.62 18.03 -16.42
N ALA A 53 7.54 18.80 -15.83
CA ALA A 53 8.94 18.87 -16.26
C ALA A 53 9.90 18.60 -15.09
N GLY A 54 11.16 18.30 -15.43
CA GLY A 54 12.23 18.12 -14.46
C GLY A 54 11.89 17.11 -13.36
N THR A 55 12.00 17.53 -12.11
CA THR A 55 11.73 16.70 -10.93
C THR A 55 10.32 16.11 -10.92
N ARG A 56 9.32 16.89 -11.33
CA ARG A 56 7.91 16.46 -11.34
C ARG A 56 7.69 15.33 -12.35
N LEU A 57 8.34 15.40 -13.51
CA LEU A 57 8.28 14.34 -14.52
C LEU A 57 8.95 13.05 -14.03
N ARG A 58 10.09 13.17 -13.34
CA ARG A 58 10.79 12.02 -12.74
C ARG A 58 9.94 11.33 -11.69
N GLU A 59 9.31 12.11 -10.80
CA GLU A 59 8.38 11.60 -9.79
C GLU A 59 7.21 10.83 -10.43
N GLY A 60 6.60 11.41 -11.48
CA GLY A 60 5.54 10.76 -12.25
C GLY A 60 5.92 9.44 -12.89
N SER A 61 7.12 9.39 -13.45
CA SER A 61 7.70 8.16 -14.01
C SER A 61 7.83 7.07 -12.94
N HIS A 62 8.25 7.42 -11.72
CA HIS A 62 8.34 6.47 -10.61
C HIS A 62 6.98 5.96 -10.15
N ILE A 63 5.95 6.83 -10.05
CA ILE A 63 4.56 6.44 -9.74
C ILE A 63 4.05 5.44 -10.79
N ASN A 64 4.19 5.75 -12.08
CA ASN A 64 3.72 4.83 -13.12
C ASN A 64 4.51 3.52 -13.14
N ARG A 65 5.81 3.55 -12.83
CA ARG A 65 6.65 2.35 -12.78
C ARG A 65 6.23 1.40 -11.67
N SER A 66 5.96 1.89 -10.47
CA SER A 66 5.48 1.05 -9.35
C SER A 66 4.12 0.42 -9.70
N LEU A 67 3.19 1.20 -10.26
CA LEU A 67 1.85 0.73 -10.65
C LEU A 67 1.89 -0.27 -11.82
N LEU A 68 2.76 -0.05 -12.82
CA LEU A 68 2.98 -1.00 -13.90
C LEU A 68 3.52 -2.33 -13.37
N THR A 69 4.45 -2.26 -12.41
CA THR A 69 5.01 -3.45 -11.76
C THR A 69 3.92 -4.21 -11.02
N LEU A 70 3.11 -3.53 -10.21
CA LEU A 70 1.95 -4.10 -9.53
C LEU A 70 1.00 -4.79 -10.52
N GLY A 71 0.60 -4.09 -11.58
CA GLY A 71 -0.27 -4.67 -12.63
C GLY A 71 0.37 -5.86 -13.35
N THR A 72 1.70 -5.88 -13.49
CA THR A 72 2.42 -7.02 -14.09
C THR A 72 2.43 -8.24 -13.19
N VAL A 73 2.60 -8.05 -11.87
CA VAL A 73 2.50 -9.14 -10.90
C VAL A 73 1.09 -9.72 -10.91
N ILE A 74 0.06 -8.87 -10.82
CA ILE A 74 -1.35 -9.31 -10.83
C ILE A 74 -1.67 -10.12 -12.09
N ARG A 75 -1.20 -9.69 -13.27
CA ARG A 75 -1.42 -10.43 -14.53
C ARG A 75 -0.74 -11.80 -14.60
N LYS A 76 0.26 -12.04 -13.75
CA LYS A 76 1.02 -13.31 -13.72
C LYS A 76 0.52 -14.28 -12.63
N LEU A 77 -0.43 -13.85 -11.80
CA LEU A 77 -1.16 -14.73 -10.87
C LEU A 77 -2.27 -15.45 -11.61
#